data_AF-A0A558GCS2-F1
#
_entry.id   AF-A0A558GCS2-F1
#
_cell.length_a   1.000
_cell.length_b   1.000
_cell.length_c   1.000
_cell.angle_alpha   90.00
_cell.angle_beta   90.00
_cell.angle_gamma   90.00
#
_symmetry.space_group_name_H-M   'P 1'
#
loop_
_entity.id
_entity.type
_entity.pdbx_description
1 polymer ?
#
loop_
_entity_poly.entity_id
_entity_poly.type
_entity_poly.pdbx_seq_one_letter_code
_entity_poly.pdbx_strand_id
1 'polypeptide(L)'
;MSTEHAIEDSIDKAATTVGSVWPVHSFVTANPLSGFEDMPFSEAVTQAADLVGGRGYPSPETFEAALEGGQIDPAALDAELADRGYEGDPEALLERMDAGVESAGAGDDAETDAADTDAARVDRVLTKWLSAFLDEGQAHWPMPDREDGFYNAFRSMAAYDGQIPDDGVVSDLPESPVETIEAAVASYPESQWVPIFEEQLAALPGWTGFIKQRAADGGEWQSAHPISLDGYLAARLALLDAFGVDIAPSTGSKSDEAEAADELADAFLSAWEASYRDEVVDRVAAESEALDTSDATGRPDAQLVFCIDTRSEVIRRHIEATGDYETHGYAGFFGIPMEYRGYDAEVAVDACPPIVDPQHRVTEVPTDRDTEATRDRWSRLREAAGEAIESLKTNPATAFGFVESAGSGYGLALAARTLVPGRVSDLLGTADDAVPDNHEFCDQVVHHQHSYAGDLPVGLTDDEKVEYAANAFGLMGWEEFGRLVVFTGHASETANNPYDSSLDCGACAGHPGGPNARVLAAICNDETVKAELRDRGFDIPEDTVFVAGEHNTTTDEIELYDGDVPESHAEDLDQLRADLAVAREHAAAERAETMGAGGSAASSPPTMTMYGTRSVWASR
;
A
#
# COMPACT_ATOMS: atom_id res chain seq x y z
N MET A 1 -27.56 18.24 28.19
CA MET A 1 -26.18 17.79 27.96
C MET A 1 -25.32 19.04 27.92
N SER A 2 -24.05 18.99 28.34
CA SER A 2 -23.16 20.16 28.19
C SER A 2 -22.96 20.44 26.71
N THR A 3 -22.79 21.70 26.29
CA THR A 3 -22.47 22.05 24.89
C THR A 3 -21.22 21.31 24.42
N GLU A 4 -20.23 21.19 25.30
CA GLU A 4 -19.00 20.42 25.13
C GLU A 4 -19.27 18.96 24.70
N HIS A 5 -20.14 18.25 25.43
CA HIS A 5 -20.48 16.86 25.11
C HIS A 5 -21.21 16.73 23.77
N ALA A 6 -22.02 17.73 23.40
CA ALA A 6 -22.71 17.74 22.10
C ALA A 6 -21.75 17.98 20.93
N ILE A 7 -20.69 18.78 21.14
CA ILE A 7 -19.63 18.98 20.15
C ILE A 7 -18.81 17.70 19.98
N GLU A 8 -18.34 17.09 21.08
CA GLU A 8 -17.60 15.82 21.06
C GLU A 8 -18.40 14.73 20.33
N ASP A 9 -19.67 14.53 20.70
CA ASP A 9 -20.56 13.56 20.05
C ASP A 9 -20.77 13.85 18.56
N SER A 10 -20.68 15.11 18.14
CA SER A 10 -20.82 15.52 16.74
C SER A 10 -19.54 15.27 15.95
N ILE A 11 -18.37 15.49 16.56
CA ILE A 11 -17.06 15.18 15.98
C ILE A 11 -16.93 13.68 15.77
N ASP A 12 -17.29 12.87 16.77
CA ASP A 12 -17.20 11.41 16.67
C ASP A 12 -18.08 10.84 15.55
N LYS A 13 -19.28 11.41 15.35
CA LYS A 13 -20.15 11.05 14.22
C LYS A 13 -19.55 11.47 12.90
N ALA A 14 -19.12 12.73 12.78
CA ALA A 14 -18.53 13.25 11.55
C ALA A 14 -17.24 12.51 11.16
N ALA A 15 -16.46 12.08 12.15
CA ALA A 15 -15.22 11.33 11.92
C ALA A 15 -15.44 9.96 11.27
N THR A 16 -16.68 9.43 11.24
CA THR A 16 -16.97 8.15 10.60
C THR A 16 -16.90 8.22 9.07
N THR A 17 -17.06 9.39 8.45
CA THR A 17 -17.07 9.57 6.99
C THR A 17 -15.68 9.56 6.33
N VAL A 18 -14.61 9.57 7.15
CA VAL A 18 -13.22 9.54 6.66
C VAL A 18 -12.52 8.32 7.23
N GLY A 19 -12.04 7.42 6.38
CA GLY A 19 -11.28 6.24 6.81
C GLY A 19 -9.94 6.58 7.49
N SER A 20 -9.43 5.67 8.32
CA SER A 20 -8.06 5.78 8.84
C SER A 20 -7.04 5.55 7.72
N VAL A 21 -5.91 6.27 7.77
CA VAL A 21 -4.83 6.18 6.78
C VAL A 21 -3.50 6.01 7.52
N TRP A 22 -2.60 5.20 6.98
CA TRP A 22 -1.31 4.88 7.59
C TRP A 22 -0.19 5.79 7.06
N PRO A 23 0.93 5.92 7.81
CA PRO A 23 2.13 6.59 7.32
C PRO A 23 2.58 6.07 5.96
N VAL A 24 3.23 6.94 5.18
CA VAL A 24 3.71 6.64 3.84
C VAL A 24 4.75 5.50 3.81
N HIS A 25 5.49 5.29 4.90
CA HIS A 25 6.48 4.20 5.02
C HIS A 25 5.87 2.84 5.42
N SER A 26 4.58 2.80 5.76
CA SER A 26 3.83 1.58 6.10
C SER A 26 2.44 1.67 5.50
N PHE A 27 2.38 2.00 4.20
CA PHE A 27 1.13 2.29 3.52
C PHE A 27 0.24 1.06 3.47
N VAL A 28 -0.99 1.23 3.93
CA VAL A 28 -2.04 0.21 3.89
C VAL A 28 -3.20 0.77 3.11
N THR A 29 -3.67 0.02 2.11
CA THR A 29 -4.85 0.38 1.34
C THR A 29 -6.07 0.47 2.25
N ALA A 30 -6.71 1.64 2.28
CA ALA A 30 -7.98 1.87 2.94
C ALA A 30 -9.14 1.81 1.92
N ASN A 31 -10.33 1.41 2.39
CA ASN A 31 -11.56 1.49 1.60
C ASN A 31 -11.87 2.96 1.28
N PRO A 32 -11.92 3.39 0.00
CA PRO A 32 -12.27 4.76 -0.36
C PRO A 32 -13.69 5.16 0.06
N LEU A 33 -14.59 4.20 0.24
CA LEU A 33 -15.97 4.39 0.71
C LEU A 33 -16.12 4.10 2.21
N SER A 34 -15.03 4.22 2.98
CA SER A 34 -15.09 3.98 4.43
C SER A 34 -16.05 4.97 5.10
N GLY A 35 -16.99 4.45 5.90
CA GLY A 35 -18.07 5.22 6.52
C GLY A 35 -19.41 5.14 5.77
N PHE A 36 -19.42 4.60 4.55
CA PHE A 36 -20.61 4.49 3.70
C PHE A 36 -21.03 3.04 3.43
N GLU A 37 -20.45 2.05 4.14
CA GLU A 37 -20.65 0.62 3.88
C GLU A 37 -22.08 0.13 4.11
N ASP A 38 -22.85 0.82 4.95
CA ASP A 38 -24.23 0.47 5.28
C ASP A 38 -25.27 1.04 4.28
N MET A 39 -24.82 1.72 3.22
CA MET A 39 -25.66 2.36 2.20
C MET A 39 -25.68 1.58 0.88
N PRO A 40 -26.70 1.75 0.02
CA PRO A 40 -26.64 1.29 -1.36
C PRO A 40 -25.44 1.89 -2.09
N PHE A 41 -24.78 1.10 -2.95
CA PHE A 41 -23.54 1.51 -3.62
C PHE A 41 -23.64 2.86 -4.34
N SER A 42 -24.69 3.10 -5.11
CA SER A 42 -24.87 4.37 -5.84
C SER A 42 -25.04 5.59 -4.92
N GLU A 43 -25.69 5.40 -3.77
CA GLU A 43 -25.83 6.44 -2.74
C GLU A 43 -24.49 6.68 -2.02
N ALA A 44 -23.77 5.62 -1.66
CA ALA A 44 -22.45 5.69 -1.04
C ALA A 44 -21.44 6.41 -1.92
N VAL A 45 -21.38 6.05 -3.21
CA VAL A 45 -20.49 6.67 -4.20
C VAL A 45 -20.82 8.15 -4.40
N THR A 46 -22.12 8.49 -4.48
CA THR A 46 -22.56 9.88 -4.61
C THR A 46 -22.14 10.71 -3.41
N GLN A 47 -22.47 10.25 -2.19
CA GLN A 47 -22.13 10.99 -0.98
C GLN A 47 -20.62 11.11 -0.77
N ALA A 48 -19.85 10.05 -1.06
CA ALA A 48 -18.40 10.08 -0.95
C ALA A 48 -17.77 11.04 -1.97
N ALA A 49 -18.26 11.07 -3.22
CA ALA A 49 -17.77 11.98 -4.25
C ALA A 49 -18.10 13.45 -3.89
N ASP A 50 -19.30 13.72 -3.38
CA ASP A 50 -19.70 15.07 -2.95
C ASP A 50 -18.85 15.56 -1.76
N LEU A 51 -18.45 14.65 -0.88
CA LEU A 51 -17.76 14.98 0.36
C LEU A 51 -16.22 15.02 0.23
N VAL A 52 -15.65 14.04 -0.46
CA VAL A 52 -14.19 13.83 -0.57
C VAL A 52 -13.65 14.29 -1.94
N GLY A 53 -14.55 14.55 -2.89
CA GLY A 53 -14.20 14.83 -4.28
C GLY A 53 -13.86 13.57 -5.07
N GLY A 54 -13.49 13.77 -6.33
CA GLY A 54 -13.09 12.69 -7.25
C GLY A 54 -14.27 12.08 -8.01
N ARG A 55 -13.94 11.11 -8.89
CA ARG A 55 -14.93 10.44 -9.74
C ARG A 55 -15.40 9.16 -9.06
N GLY A 56 -16.70 9.09 -8.80
CA GLY A 56 -17.34 7.91 -8.22
C GLY A 56 -17.41 6.70 -9.14
N TYR A 57 -17.38 6.94 -10.46
CA TYR A 57 -17.48 5.92 -11.50
C TYR A 57 -16.33 6.05 -12.52
N PRO A 58 -16.00 4.98 -13.27
CA PRO A 58 -15.11 5.06 -14.42
C PRO A 58 -15.55 6.11 -15.44
N SER A 59 -14.59 6.61 -16.22
CA SER A 59 -14.89 7.61 -17.25
C SER A 59 -15.61 7.00 -18.45
N PRO A 60 -16.34 7.80 -19.25
CA PRO A 60 -16.95 7.33 -20.49
C PRO A 60 -15.96 6.62 -21.43
N GLU A 61 -14.73 7.14 -21.54
CA GLU A 61 -13.66 6.52 -22.36
C GLU A 61 -13.22 5.15 -21.82
N THR A 62 -13.29 4.97 -20.50
CA THR A 62 -12.97 3.68 -19.87
C THR A 62 -14.05 2.65 -20.22
N PHE A 63 -15.32 3.03 -20.18
CA PHE A 63 -16.42 2.17 -20.59
C PHE A 63 -16.42 1.89 -22.10
N GLU A 64 -16.08 2.88 -22.93
CA GLU A 64 -15.90 2.71 -24.37
C GLU A 64 -14.81 1.67 -24.67
N ALA A 65 -13.62 1.81 -24.05
CA ALA A 65 -12.54 0.86 -24.20
C ALA A 65 -12.92 -0.56 -23.73
N ALA A 66 -13.68 -0.68 -22.64
CA ALA A 66 -14.16 -1.97 -22.14
C ALA A 66 -15.18 -2.63 -23.09
N LEU A 67 -16.05 -1.85 -23.73
CA LEU A 67 -16.95 -2.33 -24.78
C LEU A 67 -16.19 -2.77 -26.04
N GLU A 68 -15.27 -1.95 -26.54
CA GLU A 68 -14.44 -2.27 -27.71
C GLU A 68 -13.56 -3.51 -27.46
N GLY A 69 -13.06 -3.65 -26.24
CA GLY A 69 -12.27 -4.79 -25.77
C GLY A 69 -13.10 -6.06 -25.52
N GLY A 70 -14.43 -5.99 -25.60
CA GLY A 70 -15.33 -7.12 -25.34
C GLY A 70 -15.41 -7.54 -23.87
N GLN A 71 -15.01 -6.66 -22.94
CA GLN A 71 -15.11 -6.89 -21.50
C GLN A 71 -16.53 -6.67 -20.97
N ILE A 72 -17.34 -5.92 -21.72
CA ILE A 72 -18.77 -5.72 -21.45
C ILE A 72 -19.56 -6.46 -22.54
N ASP A 73 -20.36 -7.45 -22.15
CA ASP A 73 -21.30 -8.12 -23.04
C ASP A 73 -22.42 -7.14 -23.43
N PRO A 74 -22.60 -6.83 -24.73
CA PRO A 74 -23.67 -5.94 -25.18
C PRO A 74 -25.06 -6.39 -24.75
N ALA A 75 -25.31 -7.69 -24.61
CA ALA A 75 -26.62 -8.19 -24.17
C ALA A 75 -26.88 -7.91 -22.68
N ALA A 76 -25.84 -7.98 -21.84
CA ALA A 76 -25.91 -7.59 -20.44
C ALA A 76 -26.13 -6.07 -20.32
N LEU A 77 -25.41 -5.27 -21.11
CA LEU A 77 -25.59 -3.81 -21.14
C LEU A 77 -27.01 -3.40 -21.57
N ASP A 78 -27.54 -4.00 -22.63
CA ASP A 78 -28.90 -3.74 -23.10
C ASP A 78 -29.94 -4.03 -22.01
N ALA A 79 -29.74 -5.09 -21.22
CA ALA A 79 -30.63 -5.43 -20.11
C ALA A 79 -30.55 -4.39 -18.98
N GLU A 80 -29.35 -4.02 -18.53
CA GLU A 80 -29.14 -3.04 -17.46
C GLU A 80 -29.66 -1.65 -17.82
N LEU A 81 -29.51 -1.23 -19.08
CA LEU A 81 -30.04 0.03 -19.59
C LEU A 81 -31.58 0.01 -19.67
N ALA A 82 -32.16 -1.07 -20.20
CA ALA A 82 -33.62 -1.22 -20.32
C ALA A 82 -34.31 -1.22 -18.95
N ASP A 83 -33.73 -1.88 -17.95
CA ASP A 83 -34.26 -1.93 -16.58
C ASP A 83 -34.28 -0.54 -15.92
N ARG A 84 -33.35 0.34 -16.30
CA ARG A 84 -33.29 1.76 -15.86
C ARG A 84 -34.06 2.72 -16.78
N GLY A 85 -34.68 2.22 -17.85
CA GLY A 85 -35.51 3.01 -18.77
C GLY A 85 -34.70 3.83 -19.79
N TYR A 86 -33.44 3.48 -20.00
CA TYR A 86 -32.61 4.07 -21.04
C TYR A 86 -32.71 3.25 -22.34
N GLU A 87 -33.02 3.93 -23.44
CA GLU A 87 -33.01 3.38 -24.78
C GLU A 87 -32.04 4.23 -25.62
N GLY A 88 -31.10 3.58 -26.31
CA GLY A 88 -30.13 4.30 -27.12
C GLY A 88 -28.99 3.41 -27.59
N ASP A 89 -28.23 3.93 -28.54
CA ASP A 89 -26.94 3.34 -28.90
C ASP A 89 -25.92 3.65 -27.79
N PRO A 90 -25.05 2.70 -27.38
CA PRO A 90 -24.07 2.92 -26.33
C PRO A 90 -23.19 4.16 -26.53
N GLU A 91 -22.77 4.45 -27.77
CA GLU A 91 -21.93 5.63 -28.08
C GLU A 91 -22.66 6.93 -27.69
N ALA A 92 -23.95 7.03 -28.04
CA ALA A 92 -24.76 8.21 -27.72
C ALA A 92 -25.06 8.36 -26.22
N LEU A 93 -25.12 7.25 -25.48
CA LEU A 93 -25.30 7.25 -24.03
C LEU A 93 -24.02 7.65 -23.30
N LEU A 94 -22.86 7.24 -23.79
CA LEU A 94 -21.56 7.68 -23.30
C LEU A 94 -21.34 9.18 -23.54
N GLU A 95 -21.68 9.71 -24.72
CA GLU A 95 -21.65 11.15 -24.99
C GLU A 95 -22.56 11.94 -24.02
N ARG A 96 -23.73 11.38 -23.68
CA ARG A 96 -24.65 11.99 -22.71
C ARG A 96 -24.07 11.95 -21.29
N MET A 97 -23.45 10.84 -20.91
CA MET A 97 -22.75 10.69 -19.62
C MET A 97 -21.64 11.74 -19.51
N ASP A 98 -20.80 11.87 -20.53
CA ASP A 98 -19.71 12.85 -20.59
C ASP A 98 -20.22 14.28 -20.42
N ALA A 99 -21.27 14.67 -21.15
CA ALA A 99 -21.89 15.98 -21.02
C ALA A 99 -22.46 16.24 -19.61
N GLY A 100 -22.96 15.20 -18.93
CA GLY A 100 -23.42 15.29 -17.54
C GLY A 100 -22.28 15.45 -16.54
N VAL A 101 -21.17 14.71 -16.74
CA VAL A 101 -19.93 14.83 -15.97
C VAL A 101 -19.33 16.22 -16.11
N GLU A 102 -19.24 16.76 -17.33
CA GLU A 102 -18.78 18.13 -17.59
C GLU A 102 -19.70 19.18 -16.97
N SER A 103 -21.02 18.93 -16.93
CA SER A 103 -21.96 19.84 -16.25
C SER A 103 -21.83 19.81 -14.73
N ALA A 104 -21.43 18.68 -14.15
CA ALA A 104 -21.12 18.54 -12.73
C ALA A 104 -19.72 19.10 -12.40
N GLY A 105 -18.76 18.87 -13.29
CA GLY A 105 -17.35 19.29 -13.24
C GLY A 105 -17.10 20.74 -13.67
N ALA A 106 -18.10 21.46 -14.20
CA ALA A 106 -17.98 22.90 -14.46
C ALA A 106 -17.77 23.74 -13.17
N GLY A 107 -17.79 23.12 -11.99
CA GLY A 107 -17.27 23.65 -10.73
C GLY A 107 -15.84 23.23 -10.36
N ASP A 108 -15.31 22.15 -10.96
CA ASP A 108 -14.11 21.42 -10.53
C ASP A 108 -12.98 21.33 -11.59
N ASP A 109 -13.26 21.58 -12.89
CA ASP A 109 -12.23 21.83 -13.94
C ASP A 109 -11.50 23.18 -13.76
N ALA A 110 -11.66 23.77 -12.58
CA ALA A 110 -10.94 24.92 -12.09
C ALA A 110 -9.61 24.52 -11.44
N GLU A 111 -8.85 23.53 -11.92
CA GLU A 111 -7.45 23.35 -11.45
C GLU A 111 -6.60 24.64 -11.63
N THR A 112 -7.06 25.57 -12.48
CA THR A 112 -6.42 26.89 -12.63
C THR A 112 -7.03 28.01 -11.75
N ASP A 113 -8.22 27.85 -11.17
CA ASP A 113 -8.94 28.87 -10.36
C ASP A 113 -9.21 28.44 -8.89
N ALA A 114 -9.36 27.14 -8.60
CA ALA A 114 -9.53 26.58 -7.24
C ALA A 114 -8.31 26.83 -6.34
N ALA A 115 -7.13 26.93 -6.95
CA ALA A 115 -5.86 27.23 -6.31
C ALA A 115 -5.80 28.61 -5.62
N ASP A 116 -6.78 29.49 -5.81
CA ASP A 116 -6.79 30.84 -5.23
C ASP A 116 -8.02 31.13 -4.34
N THR A 117 -8.82 30.11 -4.00
CA THR A 117 -9.89 30.24 -3.01
C THR A 117 -9.33 30.38 -1.60
N ASP A 118 -10.06 31.07 -0.71
CA ASP A 118 -9.65 31.21 0.68
C ASP A 118 -9.70 29.87 1.45
N ALA A 119 -10.58 28.94 1.07
CA ALA A 119 -10.58 27.57 1.58
C ALA A 119 -9.29 26.80 1.21
N ALA A 120 -8.86 26.86 -0.05
CA ALA A 120 -7.59 26.24 -0.47
C ALA A 120 -6.36 26.89 0.23
N ARG A 121 -6.44 28.17 0.59
CA ARG A 121 -5.40 28.82 1.40
C ARG A 121 -5.37 28.29 2.83
N VAL A 122 -6.53 28.07 3.45
CA VAL A 122 -6.63 27.38 4.75
C VAL A 122 -5.98 26.00 4.66
N ASP A 123 -6.30 25.20 3.63
CA ASP A 123 -5.75 23.85 3.44
C ASP A 123 -4.22 23.85 3.33
N ARG A 124 -3.66 24.81 2.58
CA ARG A 124 -2.21 24.97 2.45
C ARG A 124 -1.54 25.36 3.77
N VAL A 125 -2.11 26.32 4.48
CA VAL A 125 -1.59 26.74 5.79
C VAL A 125 -1.64 25.56 6.75
N LEU A 126 -2.79 24.92 6.89
CA LEU A 126 -2.98 23.80 7.80
C LEU A 126 -2.08 22.61 7.45
N THR A 127 -1.94 22.25 6.17
CA THR A 127 -1.02 21.21 5.70
C THR A 127 0.43 21.49 6.09
N LYS A 128 0.89 22.74 5.97
CA LYS A 128 2.22 23.16 6.43
C LYS A 128 2.38 22.94 7.94
N TRP A 129 1.39 23.33 8.74
CA TRP A 129 1.41 23.13 10.20
C TRP A 129 1.42 21.65 10.57
N LEU A 130 0.58 20.84 9.93
CA LEU A 130 0.51 19.40 10.14
C LEU A 130 1.79 18.70 9.75
N SER A 131 2.40 19.06 8.61
CA SER A 131 3.67 18.47 8.17
C SER A 131 4.79 18.74 9.18
N ALA A 132 4.84 19.96 9.73
CA ALA A 132 5.84 20.31 10.74
C ALA A 132 5.54 19.68 12.12
N PHE A 133 4.26 19.53 12.49
CA PHE A 133 3.86 18.89 13.74
C PHE A 133 3.92 17.37 13.70
N LEU A 134 3.73 16.73 12.55
CA LEU A 134 3.69 15.27 12.44
C LEU A 134 5.04 14.67 12.05
N ASP A 135 6.05 15.49 11.79
CA ASP A 135 7.43 15.05 11.51
C ASP A 135 7.95 14.06 12.57
N GLU A 136 8.44 12.90 12.15
CA GLU A 136 8.97 11.87 13.04
C GLU A 136 10.50 11.90 13.10
N GLY A 137 11.08 13.10 13.19
CA GLY A 137 12.51 13.32 13.36
C GLY A 137 13.30 13.49 12.07
N GLN A 138 12.65 13.75 10.94
CA GLN A 138 13.34 14.05 9.67
C GLN A 138 13.83 15.51 9.65
N ALA A 139 13.09 16.43 10.27
CA ALA A 139 13.48 17.83 10.31
C ALA A 139 14.65 18.06 11.29
N HIS A 140 15.73 18.68 10.81
CA HIS A 140 16.82 19.14 11.69
C HIS A 140 16.38 20.15 12.75
N TRP A 141 15.29 20.88 12.49
CA TRP A 141 14.73 21.89 13.37
C TRP A 141 13.30 21.47 13.70
N PRO A 142 13.05 20.88 14.89
CA PRO A 142 11.71 20.49 15.28
C PRO A 142 10.83 21.72 15.52
N MET A 143 9.52 21.54 15.36
CA MET A 143 8.52 22.54 15.75
C MET A 143 8.63 22.83 17.26
N PRO A 144 8.69 24.11 17.70
CA PRO A 144 8.63 24.47 19.12
C PRO A 144 7.32 24.05 19.79
N ASP A 145 7.36 23.82 21.11
CA ASP A 145 6.19 23.52 21.96
C ASP A 145 5.37 22.29 21.53
N ARG A 146 5.92 21.42 20.67
CA ARG A 146 5.22 20.26 20.10
C ARG A 146 4.80 19.23 21.17
N GLU A 147 5.56 19.15 22.27
CA GLU A 147 5.27 18.34 23.45
C GLU A 147 3.95 18.71 24.14
N ASP A 148 3.45 19.93 23.96
CA ASP A 148 2.18 20.39 24.54
C ASP A 148 0.97 19.97 23.70
N GLY A 149 1.20 19.31 22.56
CA GLY A 149 0.18 18.84 21.61
C GLY A 149 -0.16 19.85 20.52
N PHE A 150 -0.76 19.36 19.43
CA PHE A 150 -0.94 20.13 18.18
C PHE A 150 -1.64 21.47 18.38
N TYR A 151 -2.79 21.46 19.06
CA TYR A 151 -3.58 22.67 19.25
C TYR A 151 -2.85 23.73 20.10
N ASN A 152 -2.13 23.31 21.15
CA ASN A 152 -1.37 24.23 21.99
C ASN A 152 -0.16 24.82 21.27
N ALA A 153 0.56 24.00 20.49
CA ALA A 153 1.66 24.47 19.65
C ALA A 153 1.16 25.45 18.57
N PHE A 154 0.02 25.15 17.94
CA PHE A 154 -0.64 26.08 17.00
C PHE A 154 -1.00 27.39 17.70
N ARG A 155 -1.65 27.33 18.86
CA ARG A 155 -2.03 28.50 19.65
C ARG A 155 -0.86 29.37 20.08
N SER A 156 0.28 28.79 20.48
CA SER A 156 1.45 29.56 20.91
C SER A 156 2.15 30.28 19.77
N MET A 157 2.03 29.77 18.54
CA MET A 157 2.84 30.22 17.41
C MET A 157 2.07 30.82 16.22
N ALA A 158 0.76 30.60 16.09
CA ALA A 158 -0.04 31.04 14.94
C ALA A 158 0.08 32.55 14.69
N ALA A 159 0.15 33.37 15.75
CA ALA A 159 0.32 34.82 15.66
C ALA A 159 1.66 35.27 15.01
N TYR A 160 2.64 34.37 14.88
CA TYR A 160 3.92 34.65 14.23
C TYR A 160 3.96 34.20 12.76
N ASP A 161 2.93 33.49 12.28
CA ASP A 161 2.84 33.03 10.90
C ASP A 161 2.16 34.08 10.02
N GLY A 162 2.96 34.81 9.24
CA GLY A 162 2.46 35.89 8.38
C GLY A 162 1.54 35.45 7.24
N GLN A 163 1.25 34.15 7.09
CA GLN A 163 0.23 33.64 6.18
C GLN A 163 -1.16 33.60 6.82
N ILE A 164 -1.25 33.68 8.15
CA ILE A 164 -2.52 33.63 8.88
C ILE A 164 -3.01 35.07 9.10
N PRO A 165 -4.24 35.42 8.67
CA PRO A 165 -4.85 36.70 9.01
C PRO A 165 -5.00 36.86 10.53
N ASP A 166 -4.65 38.03 11.05
CA ASP A 166 -4.92 38.42 12.44
C ASP A 166 -6.33 39.00 12.56
N ASP A 167 -7.33 38.15 12.30
CA ASP A 167 -8.76 38.44 12.45
C ASP A 167 -9.50 37.18 12.95
N GLY A 168 -10.74 37.36 13.38
CA GLY A 168 -11.60 36.25 13.80
C GLY A 168 -11.14 35.56 15.09
N VAL A 169 -11.46 34.27 15.20
CA VAL A 169 -11.15 33.43 16.37
C VAL A 169 -9.64 33.27 16.59
N VAL A 170 -8.82 33.35 15.54
CA VAL A 170 -7.35 33.17 15.64
C VAL A 170 -6.69 34.28 16.47
N SER A 171 -7.23 35.50 16.47
CA SER A 171 -6.65 36.62 17.21
C SER A 171 -6.68 36.45 18.74
N ASP A 172 -7.56 35.59 19.25
CA ASP A 172 -7.68 35.29 20.69
C ASP A 172 -8.12 33.83 20.91
N LEU A 173 -7.28 32.88 20.48
CA LEU A 173 -7.57 31.45 20.57
C LEU A 173 -7.82 30.99 22.02
N PRO A 174 -9.01 30.42 22.31
CA PRO A 174 -9.32 29.78 23.58
C PRO A 174 -8.30 28.72 24.00
N GLU A 175 -8.20 28.45 25.31
CA GLU A 175 -7.31 27.41 25.85
C GLU A 175 -7.79 26.00 25.49
N SER A 176 -9.10 25.79 25.39
CA SER A 176 -9.69 24.51 25.02
C SER A 176 -10.01 24.44 23.52
N PRO A 177 -9.64 23.36 22.80
CA PRO A 177 -10.06 23.14 21.43
C PRO A 177 -11.59 23.19 21.27
N VAL A 178 -12.33 22.63 22.22
CA VAL A 178 -13.80 22.59 22.18
C VAL A 178 -14.41 23.98 22.29
N GLU A 179 -13.83 24.87 23.11
CA GLU A 179 -14.28 26.27 23.19
C GLU A 179 -14.04 27.03 21.87
N THR A 180 -12.95 26.72 21.17
CA THR A 180 -12.65 27.28 19.84
C THR A 180 -13.64 26.80 18.79
N ILE A 181 -13.98 25.51 18.81
CA ILE A 181 -15.01 24.93 17.93
C ILE A 181 -16.36 25.59 18.23
N GLU A 182 -16.76 25.70 19.52
CA GLU A 182 -18.00 26.35 19.94
C GLU A 182 -18.08 27.80 19.43
N ALA A 183 -16.98 28.56 19.52
CA ALA A 183 -16.90 29.92 19.03
C ALA A 183 -17.08 30.01 17.50
N ALA A 184 -16.43 29.11 16.74
CA ALA A 184 -16.50 29.09 15.29
C ALA A 184 -17.89 28.68 14.75
N VAL A 185 -18.60 27.78 15.44
CA VAL A 185 -19.94 27.33 15.02
C VAL A 185 -21.10 28.06 15.70
N ALA A 186 -20.82 29.08 16.51
CA ALA A 186 -21.83 29.78 17.32
C ALA A 186 -23.01 30.37 16.54
N SER A 187 -22.82 30.69 15.25
CA SER A 187 -23.84 31.20 14.34
C SER A 187 -24.74 30.12 13.73
N TYR A 188 -24.39 28.83 13.89
CA TYR A 188 -25.08 27.70 13.28
C TYR A 188 -25.88 26.88 14.32
N PRO A 189 -27.10 26.42 13.99
CA PRO A 189 -27.86 25.53 14.86
C PRO A 189 -27.15 24.17 15.02
N GLU A 190 -27.33 23.54 16.20
CA GLU A 190 -26.76 22.22 16.53
C GLU A 190 -27.08 21.13 15.49
N SER A 191 -28.23 21.23 14.81
CA SER A 191 -28.60 20.30 13.73
C SER A 191 -27.68 20.36 12.49
N GLN A 192 -26.86 21.39 12.36
CA GLN A 192 -25.90 21.55 11.26
C GLN A 192 -24.47 21.19 11.65
N TRP A 193 -24.17 20.97 12.93
CA TRP A 193 -22.78 20.74 13.36
C TRP A 193 -22.16 19.50 12.73
N VAL A 194 -22.89 18.38 12.68
CA VAL A 194 -22.39 17.14 12.07
C VAL A 194 -22.06 17.33 10.58
N PRO A 195 -22.97 17.81 9.71
CA PRO A 195 -22.64 18.11 8.31
C PRO A 195 -21.46 19.07 8.12
N ILE A 196 -21.35 20.11 8.96
CA ILE A 196 -20.22 21.04 8.90
C ILE A 196 -18.92 20.30 9.21
N PHE A 197 -18.90 19.50 10.27
CA PHE A 197 -17.71 18.76 10.67
C PHE A 197 -17.35 17.66 9.66
N GLU A 198 -18.32 17.00 9.02
CA GLU A 198 -18.08 16.03 7.95
C GLU A 198 -17.29 16.67 6.81
N GLU A 199 -17.76 17.81 6.28
CA GLU A 199 -17.05 18.54 5.22
C GLU A 199 -15.65 18.99 5.66
N GLN A 200 -15.52 19.48 6.90
CA GLN A 200 -14.24 19.97 7.39
C GLN A 200 -13.22 18.85 7.64
N LEU A 201 -13.67 17.66 8.05
CA LEU A 201 -12.82 16.50 8.20
C LEU A 201 -12.48 15.86 6.84
N ALA A 202 -13.39 15.92 5.87
CA ALA A 202 -13.19 15.38 4.54
C ALA A 202 -12.36 16.27 3.60
N ALA A 203 -12.23 17.58 3.89
CA ALA A 203 -11.45 18.50 3.07
C ALA A 203 -9.95 18.15 2.97
N LEU A 204 -9.38 17.48 3.98
CA LEU A 204 -8.02 16.96 3.95
C LEU A 204 -8.01 15.50 4.42
N PRO A 205 -8.57 14.57 3.61
CA PRO A 205 -8.95 13.24 4.08
C PRO A 205 -7.73 12.41 4.47
N GLY A 206 -6.60 12.59 3.79
CA GLY A 206 -5.33 11.94 4.14
C GLY A 206 -4.78 12.37 5.51
N TRP A 207 -4.86 13.66 5.84
CA TRP A 207 -4.42 14.16 7.15
C TRP A 207 -5.37 13.74 8.27
N THR A 208 -6.68 13.87 8.04
CA THR A 208 -7.70 13.41 8.99
C THR A 208 -7.56 11.92 9.27
N GLY A 209 -7.45 11.10 8.21
CA GLY A 209 -7.26 9.66 8.33
C GLY A 209 -5.97 9.29 9.08
N PHE A 210 -4.88 10.02 8.84
CA PHE A 210 -3.63 9.79 9.56
C PHE A 210 -3.72 10.19 11.04
N ILE A 211 -4.38 11.30 11.38
CA ILE A 211 -4.62 11.71 12.77
C ILE A 211 -5.47 10.65 13.49
N LYS A 212 -6.51 10.12 12.83
CA LYS A 212 -7.34 9.03 13.38
C LYS A 212 -6.50 7.79 13.70
N GLN A 213 -5.69 7.34 12.73
CA GLN A 213 -4.84 6.17 12.88
C GLN A 213 -3.86 6.36 14.05
N ARG A 214 -3.15 7.49 14.08
CA ARG A 214 -2.16 7.80 15.11
C ARG A 214 -2.77 7.93 16.51
N ALA A 215 -3.95 8.55 16.62
CA ALA A 215 -4.66 8.69 17.88
C ALA A 215 -5.16 7.33 18.42
N ALA A 216 -5.59 6.42 17.54
CA ALA A 216 -6.06 5.09 17.91
C ALA A 216 -4.89 4.14 18.27
N ASP A 217 -3.79 4.21 17.52
CA ASP A 217 -2.58 3.40 17.73
C ASP A 217 -1.90 3.73 19.06
N GLY A 218 -1.82 5.02 19.42
CA GLY A 218 -1.26 5.43 20.71
C GLY A 218 0.25 5.20 20.83
N GLY A 219 0.96 5.01 19.71
CA GLY A 219 2.40 4.79 19.67
C GLY A 219 3.27 5.88 20.30
N GLU A 220 4.59 5.68 20.28
CA GLU A 220 5.56 6.56 20.96
C GLU A 220 5.42 8.03 20.54
N TRP A 221 5.26 8.29 19.25
CA TRP A 221 5.08 9.64 18.71
C TRP A 221 3.78 10.29 19.15
N GLN A 222 2.69 9.54 19.23
CA GLN A 222 1.41 10.05 19.74
C GLN A 222 1.50 10.38 21.24
N SER A 223 2.20 9.53 22.00
CA SER A 223 2.42 9.74 23.44
C SER A 223 3.32 10.95 23.72
N ALA A 224 4.36 11.17 22.91
CA ALA A 224 5.28 12.29 23.07
C ALA A 224 4.72 13.63 22.53
N HIS A 225 3.98 13.57 21.42
CA HIS A 225 3.48 14.73 20.69
C HIS A 225 2.02 14.47 20.26
N PRO A 226 1.06 14.68 21.18
CA PRO A 226 -0.33 14.28 20.96
C PRO A 226 -1.05 15.19 19.95
N ILE A 227 -1.83 14.57 19.07
CA ILE A 227 -2.80 15.23 18.19
C ILE A 227 -4.14 14.49 18.25
N SER A 228 -5.22 15.25 18.16
CA SER A 228 -6.59 14.73 18.20
C SER A 228 -7.45 15.43 17.15
N LEU A 229 -8.59 14.83 16.80
CA LEU A 229 -9.50 15.41 15.81
C LEU A 229 -10.11 16.73 16.28
N ASP A 230 -10.41 16.89 17.57
CA ASP A 230 -10.88 18.16 18.13
C ASP A 230 -9.80 19.25 18.03
N GLY A 231 -8.53 18.95 18.31
CA GLY A 231 -7.43 19.89 18.17
C GLY A 231 -7.19 20.31 16.71
N TYR A 232 -7.26 19.34 15.79
CA TYR A 232 -7.18 19.58 14.35
C TYR A 232 -8.35 20.44 13.85
N LEU A 233 -9.58 20.06 14.18
CA LEU A 233 -10.79 20.74 13.75
C LEU A 233 -10.88 22.16 14.33
N ALA A 234 -10.48 22.36 15.58
CA ALA A 234 -10.40 23.68 16.20
C ALA A 234 -9.45 24.61 15.43
N ALA A 235 -8.24 24.14 15.09
CA ALA A 235 -7.29 24.91 14.30
C ALA A 235 -7.84 25.22 12.89
N ARG A 236 -8.46 24.23 12.23
CA ARG A 236 -9.06 24.40 10.90
C ARG A 236 -10.20 25.43 10.92
N LEU A 237 -11.15 25.31 11.83
CA LEU A 237 -12.30 26.20 11.95
C LEU A 237 -11.87 27.63 12.31
N ALA A 238 -10.87 27.78 13.18
CA ALA A 238 -10.30 29.09 13.47
C ALA A 238 -9.66 29.72 12.23
N LEU A 239 -8.92 28.94 11.43
CA LEU A 239 -8.38 29.42 10.16
C LEU A 239 -9.50 29.80 9.18
N LEU A 240 -10.55 28.99 9.02
CA LEU A 240 -11.69 29.31 8.14
C LEU A 240 -12.35 30.63 8.52
N ASP A 241 -12.57 30.87 9.81
CA ASP A 241 -13.11 32.13 10.33
C ASP A 241 -12.16 33.32 10.04
N ALA A 242 -10.85 33.16 10.30
CA ALA A 242 -9.85 34.20 10.03
C ALA A 242 -9.73 34.56 8.53
N PHE A 243 -9.93 33.58 7.65
CA PHE A 243 -9.96 33.77 6.20
C PHE A 243 -11.35 34.20 5.67
N GLY A 244 -12.37 34.25 6.52
CA GLY A 244 -13.73 34.65 6.15
C GLY A 244 -14.47 33.66 5.25
N VAL A 245 -14.14 32.37 5.37
CA VAL A 245 -14.77 31.28 4.60
C VAL A 245 -16.12 30.93 5.23
N ASP A 246 -17.16 30.84 4.41
CA ASP A 246 -18.48 30.35 4.84
C ASP A 246 -18.41 28.83 5.04
N ILE A 247 -18.79 28.37 6.23
CA ILE A 247 -18.78 26.96 6.62
C ILE A 247 -20.17 26.36 6.65
N ALA A 248 -21.18 27.06 6.11
CA ALA A 248 -22.52 26.50 5.97
C ALA A 248 -22.45 25.19 5.15
N PRO A 249 -23.11 24.11 5.60
CA PRO A 249 -23.02 22.83 4.91
C PRO A 249 -23.58 22.96 3.51
N SER A 250 -22.85 22.41 2.56
CA SER A 250 -23.27 22.29 1.17
C SER A 250 -24.59 21.52 1.13
N THR A 251 -25.62 22.17 0.60
CA THR A 251 -26.91 21.54 0.31
C THR A 251 -27.01 21.36 -1.19
N GLY A 252 -25.99 20.72 -1.77
CA GLY A 252 -25.92 20.45 -3.19
C GLY A 252 -26.82 19.28 -3.54
N SER A 253 -28.05 19.54 -3.96
CA SER A 253 -28.73 18.59 -4.84
C SER A 253 -27.94 18.56 -6.13
N LYS A 254 -27.46 17.38 -6.55
CA LYS A 254 -26.93 17.19 -7.90
C LYS A 254 -27.94 17.71 -8.93
N SER A 255 -27.45 18.19 -10.08
CA SER A 255 -28.36 18.52 -11.18
C SER A 255 -28.99 17.24 -11.73
N ASP A 256 -30.21 17.34 -12.29
CA ASP A 256 -30.87 16.22 -12.97
C ASP A 256 -29.95 15.58 -14.03
N GLU A 257 -29.10 16.38 -14.68
CA GLU A 257 -28.10 15.90 -15.64
C GLU A 257 -26.96 15.09 -15.01
N ALA A 258 -26.49 15.47 -13.82
CA ALA A 258 -25.45 14.75 -13.10
C ALA A 258 -25.98 13.43 -12.52
N GLU A 259 -27.20 13.45 -11.96
CA GLU A 259 -27.88 12.23 -11.50
C GLU A 259 -28.09 11.23 -12.65
N ALA A 260 -28.50 11.71 -13.83
CA ALA A 260 -28.65 10.86 -15.00
C ALA A 260 -27.32 10.29 -15.52
N ALA A 261 -26.21 11.02 -15.36
CA ALA A 261 -24.88 10.53 -15.72
C ALA A 261 -24.43 9.40 -14.78
N ASP A 262 -24.64 9.56 -13.47
CA ASP A 262 -24.34 8.52 -12.48
C ASP A 262 -25.20 7.27 -12.68
N GLU A 263 -26.50 7.42 -12.97
CA GLU A 263 -27.38 6.29 -13.30
C GLU A 263 -26.93 5.53 -14.55
N LEU A 264 -26.46 6.24 -15.58
CA LEU A 264 -25.88 5.63 -16.77
C LEU A 264 -24.57 4.91 -16.42
N ALA A 265 -23.68 5.56 -15.68
CA ALA A 265 -22.39 4.96 -15.31
C ALA A 265 -22.56 3.69 -14.45
N ASP A 266 -23.52 3.71 -13.54
CA ASP A 266 -23.94 2.54 -12.75
C ASP A 266 -24.45 1.39 -13.62
N ALA A 267 -25.20 1.69 -14.68
CA ALA A 267 -25.67 0.68 -15.64
C ALA A 267 -24.52 0.02 -16.40
N PHE A 268 -23.57 0.82 -16.90
CA PHE A 268 -22.39 0.31 -17.61
C PHE A 268 -21.49 -0.50 -16.67
N LEU A 269 -21.27 -0.04 -15.44
CA LEU A 269 -20.51 -0.76 -14.43
C LEU A 269 -21.18 -2.09 -14.06
N SER A 270 -22.49 -2.09 -13.81
CA SER A 270 -23.26 -3.29 -13.50
C SER A 270 -23.16 -4.33 -14.64
N ALA A 271 -23.25 -3.88 -15.88
CA ALA A 271 -23.11 -4.74 -17.05
C ALA A 271 -21.70 -5.32 -17.17
N TRP A 272 -20.67 -4.52 -16.88
CA TRP A 272 -19.29 -4.98 -16.86
C TRP A 272 -19.06 -6.03 -15.77
N GLU A 273 -19.51 -5.77 -14.54
CA GLU A 273 -19.40 -6.71 -13.43
C GLU A 273 -20.14 -8.03 -13.72
N ALA A 274 -21.35 -7.95 -14.30
CA ALA A 274 -22.10 -9.12 -14.73
C ALA A 274 -21.35 -9.93 -15.79
N SER A 275 -20.80 -9.25 -16.80
CA SER A 275 -20.02 -9.88 -17.88
C SER A 275 -18.79 -10.60 -17.34
N TYR A 276 -18.03 -9.94 -16.46
CA TYR A 276 -16.87 -10.52 -15.79
C TYR A 276 -17.26 -11.73 -14.93
N ARG A 277 -18.31 -11.60 -14.10
CA ARG A 277 -18.77 -12.68 -13.24
C ARG A 277 -19.18 -13.90 -14.06
N ASP A 278 -19.93 -13.70 -15.14
CA ASP A 278 -20.42 -14.79 -15.97
C ASP A 278 -19.24 -15.49 -16.68
N GLU A 279 -18.27 -14.73 -17.21
CA GLU A 279 -17.03 -15.30 -17.79
C GLU A 279 -16.25 -16.14 -16.76
N VAL A 280 -16.04 -15.61 -15.55
CA VAL A 280 -15.31 -16.33 -14.50
C VAL A 280 -16.06 -17.59 -14.09
N VAL A 281 -17.38 -17.51 -13.86
CA VAL A 281 -18.20 -18.66 -13.44
C VAL A 281 -18.21 -19.74 -14.51
N ASP A 282 -18.40 -19.37 -15.78
CA ASP A 282 -18.41 -20.31 -16.90
C ASP A 282 -17.04 -20.99 -17.05
N ARG A 283 -15.95 -20.23 -16.92
CA ARG A 283 -14.59 -20.78 -16.99
C ARG A 283 -14.30 -21.72 -15.83
N VAL A 284 -14.61 -21.33 -14.60
CA VAL A 284 -14.43 -22.19 -13.41
C VAL A 284 -15.26 -23.46 -13.52
N ALA A 285 -16.51 -23.36 -13.99
CA ALA A 285 -17.36 -24.53 -14.20
C ALA A 285 -16.78 -25.48 -15.25
N ALA A 286 -16.31 -24.94 -16.38
CA ALA A 286 -15.71 -25.75 -17.45
C ALA A 286 -14.41 -26.44 -17.01
N GLU A 287 -13.53 -25.73 -16.30
CA GLU A 287 -12.28 -26.31 -15.77
C GLU A 287 -12.55 -27.35 -14.68
N SER A 288 -13.53 -27.10 -13.80
CA SER A 288 -13.94 -28.07 -12.77
C SER A 288 -14.46 -29.37 -13.40
N GLU A 289 -15.28 -29.29 -14.45
CA GLU A 289 -15.75 -30.48 -15.17
C GLU A 289 -14.61 -31.21 -15.90
N ALA A 290 -13.62 -30.48 -16.42
CA ALA A 290 -12.45 -31.07 -17.06
C ALA A 290 -11.58 -31.85 -16.04
N LEU A 291 -11.35 -31.27 -14.87
CA LEU A 291 -10.57 -31.90 -13.78
C LEU A 291 -11.21 -33.20 -13.29
N ASP A 292 -12.53 -33.23 -13.11
CA ASP A 292 -13.30 -34.44 -12.73
C ASP A 292 -13.11 -35.60 -13.73
N THR A 293 -12.74 -35.30 -14.98
CA THR A 293 -12.48 -36.30 -16.02
C THR A 293 -11.01 -36.65 -16.21
N SER A 294 -10.10 -35.89 -15.59
CA SER A 294 -8.67 -36.10 -15.68
C SER A 294 -8.19 -37.02 -14.56
N ASP A 295 -7.59 -38.15 -14.93
CA ASP A 295 -6.77 -38.95 -14.00
C ASP A 295 -5.38 -38.30 -13.96
N ALA A 296 -5.24 -37.14 -13.31
CA ALA A 296 -3.91 -36.60 -13.01
C ALA A 296 -3.24 -37.56 -12.03
N THR A 297 -2.23 -38.30 -12.51
CA THR A 297 -1.51 -39.28 -11.73
C THR A 297 -0.04 -38.89 -11.67
N GLY A 298 0.40 -38.29 -10.56
CA GLY A 298 1.78 -37.92 -10.36
C GLY A 298 1.92 -36.95 -9.21
N ARG A 299 3.06 -37.02 -8.51
CA ARG A 299 3.47 -35.99 -7.56
C ARG A 299 4.10 -34.85 -8.37
N PRO A 300 3.74 -33.58 -8.14
CA PRO A 300 4.29 -32.46 -8.88
C PRO A 300 5.81 -32.32 -8.66
N ASP A 301 6.49 -31.74 -9.66
CA ASP A 301 7.93 -31.48 -9.61
C ASP A 301 8.27 -30.53 -8.45
N ALA A 302 7.49 -29.45 -8.31
CA ALA A 302 7.47 -28.58 -7.15
C ALA A 302 6.10 -27.91 -6.93
N GLN A 303 5.83 -27.52 -5.69
CA GLN A 303 4.66 -26.70 -5.33
C GLN A 303 5.15 -25.32 -4.89
N LEU A 304 4.52 -24.26 -5.38
CA LEU A 304 4.89 -22.88 -5.05
C LEU A 304 3.70 -22.14 -4.44
N VAL A 305 3.87 -21.64 -3.23
CA VAL A 305 2.87 -20.84 -2.52
C VAL A 305 3.23 -19.38 -2.65
N PHE A 306 2.49 -18.65 -3.48
CA PHE A 306 2.68 -17.21 -3.67
C PHE A 306 1.79 -16.40 -2.73
N CYS A 307 2.20 -15.17 -2.46
CA CYS A 307 1.27 -14.17 -1.94
C CYS A 307 0.03 -14.06 -2.86
N ILE A 308 -1.15 -13.89 -2.28
CA ILE A 308 -2.41 -13.61 -2.99
C ILE A 308 -2.45 -12.23 -3.69
N ASP A 309 -1.34 -11.49 -3.70
CA ASP A 309 -1.19 -10.28 -4.49
C ASP A 309 -1.41 -10.59 -5.99
N THR A 310 -2.32 -9.86 -6.62
CA THR A 310 -2.70 -10.08 -8.03
C THR A 310 -1.53 -9.89 -8.99
N ARG A 311 -0.48 -9.16 -8.61
CA ARG A 311 0.73 -9.03 -9.43
C ARG A 311 1.51 -10.33 -9.54
N SER A 312 1.34 -11.27 -8.59
CA SER A 312 1.95 -12.60 -8.66
C SER A 312 1.17 -13.56 -9.58
N GLU A 313 -0.02 -13.20 -10.05
CA GLU A 313 -0.85 -14.05 -10.92
C GLU A 313 -0.16 -14.36 -12.25
N VAL A 314 0.49 -13.36 -12.85
CA VAL A 314 1.14 -13.51 -14.15
C VAL A 314 2.28 -14.52 -14.08
N ILE A 315 3.18 -14.39 -13.10
CA ILE A 315 4.32 -15.31 -12.96
C ILE A 315 3.85 -16.74 -12.62
N ARG A 316 2.76 -16.89 -11.85
CA ARG A 316 2.14 -18.18 -11.54
C ARG A 316 1.68 -18.92 -12.79
N ARG A 317 0.93 -18.25 -13.68
CA ARG A 317 0.52 -18.85 -14.96
C ARG A 317 1.71 -19.28 -15.81
N HIS A 318 2.77 -18.48 -15.83
CA HIS A 318 3.95 -18.78 -16.65
C HIS A 318 4.80 -19.91 -16.07
N ILE A 319 4.92 -20.05 -14.74
CA ILE A 319 5.61 -21.20 -14.14
C ILE A 319 4.81 -22.50 -14.31
N GLU A 320 3.48 -22.47 -14.17
CA GLU A 320 2.62 -23.63 -14.45
C GLU A 320 2.70 -24.09 -15.90
N ALA A 321 3.07 -23.21 -16.83
CA ALA A 321 3.22 -23.53 -18.24
C ALA A 321 4.60 -24.13 -18.61
N THR A 322 5.61 -24.07 -17.74
CA THR A 322 6.97 -24.56 -18.04
C THR A 322 7.20 -26.01 -17.62
N GLY A 323 6.52 -26.49 -16.57
CA GLY A 323 6.73 -27.82 -15.99
C GLY A 323 5.51 -28.34 -15.22
N ASP A 324 5.65 -29.47 -14.53
CA ASP A 324 4.60 -30.04 -13.67
C ASP A 324 4.61 -29.37 -12.30
N TYR A 325 4.29 -28.07 -12.29
CA TYR A 325 4.27 -27.22 -11.10
C TYR A 325 2.84 -26.92 -10.67
N GLU A 326 2.57 -26.95 -9.36
CA GLU A 326 1.32 -26.47 -8.79
C GLU A 326 1.56 -25.14 -8.06
N THR A 327 0.71 -24.14 -8.29
CA THR A 327 0.77 -22.89 -7.53
C THR A 327 -0.42 -22.69 -6.62
N HIS A 328 -0.14 -22.22 -5.40
CA HIS A 328 -1.15 -21.85 -4.42
C HIS A 328 -1.06 -20.37 -4.08
N GLY A 329 -2.18 -19.81 -3.60
CA GLY A 329 -2.23 -18.46 -3.06
C GLY A 329 -2.39 -18.49 -1.55
N TYR A 330 -1.58 -17.72 -0.83
CA TYR A 330 -1.72 -17.50 0.60
C TYR A 330 -1.44 -16.05 0.97
N ALA A 331 -1.96 -15.53 2.09
CA ALA A 331 -1.63 -14.18 2.52
C ALA A 331 -0.12 -14.06 2.83
N GLY A 332 0.58 -13.03 2.34
CA GLY A 332 2.05 -12.96 2.37
C GLY A 332 2.71 -13.04 3.75
N PHE A 333 1.96 -12.84 4.85
CA PHE A 333 2.46 -13.06 6.21
C PHE A 333 2.46 -14.54 6.65
N PHE A 334 1.94 -15.43 5.81
CA PHE A 334 1.90 -16.89 6.01
C PHE A 334 1.22 -17.36 7.31
N GLY A 335 0.32 -16.55 7.86
CA GLY A 335 -0.46 -16.91 9.05
C GLY A 335 0.28 -16.68 10.36
N ILE A 336 1.51 -16.14 10.31
CA ILE A 336 2.38 -15.94 11.46
C ILE A 336 2.37 -14.46 11.83
N PRO A 337 1.61 -14.03 12.86
CA PRO A 337 1.57 -12.64 13.29
C PRO A 337 2.87 -12.30 14.05
N MET A 338 3.85 -11.74 13.34
CA MET A 338 5.17 -11.44 13.91
C MET A 338 5.59 -9.99 13.73
N GLU A 339 6.35 -9.50 14.70
CA GLU A 339 7.16 -8.29 14.63
C GLU A 339 8.58 -8.69 14.23
N TYR A 340 9.06 -8.18 13.10
CA TYR A 340 10.33 -8.53 12.51
C TYR A 340 11.41 -7.47 12.76
N ARG A 341 12.62 -7.92 13.09
CA ARG A 341 13.82 -7.07 13.16
C ARG A 341 14.97 -7.71 12.39
N GLY A 342 15.30 -7.11 11.25
CA GLY A 342 16.47 -7.50 10.45
C GLY A 342 17.79 -7.20 11.16
N TYR A 343 18.88 -7.78 10.63
CA TYR A 343 20.23 -7.52 11.13
C TYR A 343 20.58 -6.04 11.01
N ASP A 344 21.17 -5.48 12.07
CA ASP A 344 21.54 -4.07 12.22
C ASP A 344 20.38 -3.05 12.09
N ALA A 345 19.13 -3.52 12.01
CA ALA A 345 17.97 -2.65 12.00
C ALA A 345 17.79 -1.97 13.37
N GLU A 346 17.66 -0.64 13.37
CA GLU A 346 17.39 0.16 14.57
C GLU A 346 15.96 -0.05 15.08
N VAL A 347 15.03 -0.15 14.14
CA VAL A 347 13.58 -0.25 14.36
C VAL A 347 13.07 -1.60 13.87
N ALA A 348 12.02 -2.06 14.50
CA ALA A 348 11.29 -3.25 14.10
C ALA A 348 10.02 -2.90 13.36
N VAL A 349 9.58 -3.82 12.51
CA VAL A 349 8.41 -3.64 11.67
C VAL A 349 7.42 -4.76 11.91
N ASP A 350 6.14 -4.41 11.88
CA ASP A 350 5.06 -5.40 11.88
C ASP A 350 5.05 -6.11 10.53
N ALA A 351 5.16 -7.43 10.56
CA ALA A 351 5.15 -8.28 9.37
C ALA A 351 3.84 -9.09 9.33
N CYS A 352 2.73 -8.43 9.62
CA CYS A 352 1.37 -8.98 9.61
C CYS A 352 0.33 -7.92 9.22
N PRO A 353 -0.92 -8.32 8.91
CA PRO A 353 -1.94 -7.37 8.49
C PRO A 353 -2.27 -6.37 9.62
N PRO A 354 -2.60 -5.11 9.33
CA PRO A 354 -2.89 -4.08 10.35
C PRO A 354 -4.08 -4.37 11.28
N ILE A 355 -4.92 -5.33 10.90
CA ILE A 355 -6.06 -5.80 11.71
C ILE A 355 -5.66 -6.90 12.71
N VAL A 356 -4.39 -7.32 12.71
CA VAL A 356 -3.85 -8.38 13.57
C VAL A 356 -2.64 -7.84 14.32
N ASP A 357 -2.73 -7.83 15.65
CA ASP A 357 -1.59 -7.47 16.49
C ASP A 357 -0.50 -8.56 16.41
N PRO A 358 0.79 -8.19 16.29
CA PRO A 358 1.90 -9.13 16.41
C PRO A 358 1.80 -9.95 17.70
N GLN A 359 2.10 -11.24 17.61
CA GLN A 359 2.12 -12.16 18.75
C GLN A 359 3.54 -12.64 19.07
N HIS A 360 4.47 -12.50 18.13
CA HIS A 360 5.82 -13.05 18.23
C HIS A 360 6.85 -12.03 17.79
N ARG A 361 8.01 -12.04 18.44
CA ARG A 361 9.19 -11.30 18.02
C ARG A 361 10.16 -12.22 17.29
N VAL A 362 10.46 -11.91 16.03
CA VAL A 362 11.46 -12.60 15.21
C VAL A 362 12.59 -11.65 14.86
N THR A 363 13.83 -12.05 15.18
CA THR A 363 15.03 -11.25 14.96
C THR A 363 16.06 -12.06 14.18
N GLU A 364 16.81 -11.39 13.31
CA GLU A 364 17.95 -11.99 12.61
C GLU A 364 19.21 -12.01 13.50
N VAL A 365 19.92 -13.14 13.46
CA VAL A 365 21.18 -13.34 14.19
C VAL A 365 22.24 -13.91 13.25
N PRO A 366 23.45 -13.33 13.20
CA PRO A 366 24.50 -13.81 12.31
C PRO A 366 25.00 -15.21 12.72
N THR A 367 25.12 -16.09 11.74
CA THR A 367 25.63 -17.45 11.86
C THR A 367 26.99 -17.64 11.18
N ASP A 368 27.30 -16.84 10.15
CA ASP A 368 28.62 -16.76 9.53
C ASP A 368 29.35 -15.44 9.82
N ARG A 369 30.40 -15.54 10.65
CA ARG A 369 31.20 -14.38 11.09
C ARG A 369 32.10 -13.79 10.01
N ASP A 370 32.53 -14.58 9.03
CA ASP A 370 33.42 -14.09 7.98
C ASP A 370 32.62 -13.22 6.98
N THR A 371 31.40 -13.65 6.65
CA THR A 371 30.47 -12.88 5.81
C THR A 371 29.90 -11.67 6.56
N GLU A 372 29.53 -11.80 7.84
CA GLU A 372 29.17 -10.69 8.75
C GLU A 372 30.26 -9.59 8.73
N ALA A 373 31.52 -9.95 8.97
CA ALA A 373 32.62 -8.99 8.98
C ALA A 373 32.83 -8.29 7.63
N THR A 374 32.51 -8.97 6.53
CA THR A 374 32.55 -8.40 5.17
C THR A 374 31.42 -7.40 4.98
N ARG A 375 30.20 -7.76 5.37
CA ARG A 375 29.01 -6.89 5.34
C ARG A 375 29.21 -5.63 6.18
N ASP A 376 29.63 -5.78 7.43
CA ASP A 376 29.90 -4.68 8.38
C ASP A 376 31.01 -3.73 7.88
N ARG A 377 31.97 -4.24 7.11
CA ARG A 377 33.03 -3.40 6.56
C ARG A 377 32.49 -2.53 5.43
N TRP A 378 31.63 -3.08 4.58
CA TRP A 378 30.99 -2.35 3.49
C TRP A 378 29.97 -1.32 4.00
N SER A 379 29.14 -1.69 4.99
CA SER A 379 28.17 -0.76 5.60
C SER A 379 28.86 0.47 6.19
N ARG A 380 29.89 0.26 7.03
CA ARG A 380 30.69 1.36 7.61
C ARG A 380 31.36 2.25 6.57
N LEU A 381 31.83 1.69 5.46
CA LEU A 381 32.40 2.48 4.37
C LEU A 381 31.33 3.35 3.69
N ARG A 382 30.12 2.80 3.50
CA ARG A 382 28.99 3.49 2.89
C ARG A 382 28.45 4.59 3.81
N GLU A 383 28.29 4.31 5.10
CA GLU A 383 27.91 5.28 6.13
C GLU A 383 28.92 6.43 6.20
N ALA A 384 30.21 6.14 6.30
CA ALA A 384 31.24 7.18 6.34
C ALA A 384 31.27 8.04 5.07
N ALA A 385 31.00 7.45 3.90
CA ALA A 385 30.86 8.20 2.65
C ALA A 385 29.59 9.06 2.65
N GLY A 386 28.48 8.53 3.15
CA GLY A 386 27.21 9.24 3.35
C GLY A 386 27.36 10.44 4.28
N GLU A 387 27.93 10.24 5.47
CA GLU A 387 28.23 11.30 6.43
C GLU A 387 29.14 12.38 5.83
N ALA A 388 30.15 12.00 5.05
CA ALA A 388 31.01 12.96 4.38
C ALA A 388 30.25 13.80 3.35
N ILE A 389 29.36 13.18 2.57
CA ILE A 389 28.48 13.89 1.62
C ILE A 389 27.51 14.80 2.38
N GLU A 390 26.89 14.30 3.45
CA GLU A 390 25.93 15.04 4.25
C GLU A 390 26.57 16.25 4.92
N SER A 391 27.77 16.09 5.48
CA SER A 391 28.60 17.17 6.02
C SER A 391 28.92 18.24 4.95
N LEU A 392 29.16 17.84 3.71
CA LEU A 392 29.42 18.76 2.59
C LEU A 392 28.16 19.52 2.15
N LYS A 393 26.98 18.88 2.20
CA LYS A 393 25.68 19.47 1.85
C LYS A 393 25.17 20.43 2.91
N THR A 394 25.31 20.08 4.19
CA THR A 394 24.76 20.85 5.33
C THR A 394 25.62 22.05 5.70
N ASN A 395 26.90 22.06 5.33
CA ASN A 395 27.77 23.19 5.62
C ASN A 395 27.60 24.32 4.57
N PRO A 396 27.13 25.52 4.96
CA PRO A 396 26.84 26.63 4.04
C PRO A 396 28.05 27.08 3.22
N ALA A 397 29.26 26.86 3.73
CA ALA A 397 30.50 27.25 3.06
C ALA A 397 30.91 26.27 1.95
N THR A 398 30.46 25.01 1.99
CA THR A 398 30.86 23.96 1.03
C THR A 398 29.73 23.53 0.10
N ALA A 399 28.47 23.73 0.49
CA ALA A 399 27.30 23.31 -0.28
C ALA A 399 27.31 23.82 -1.73
N PHE A 400 27.57 25.13 -1.92
CA PHE A 400 27.59 25.73 -3.26
C PHE A 400 28.72 25.17 -4.14
N GLY A 401 29.93 25.00 -3.59
CA GLY A 401 31.08 24.46 -4.33
C GLY A 401 30.95 22.97 -4.65
N PHE A 402 30.31 22.21 -3.77
CA PHE A 402 30.01 20.80 -3.99
C PHE A 402 29.01 20.61 -5.13
N VAL A 403 27.90 21.36 -5.14
CA VAL A 403 26.89 21.27 -6.22
C VAL A 403 27.48 21.65 -7.57
N GLU A 404 28.25 22.74 -7.65
CA GLU A 404 28.87 23.19 -8.91
C GLU A 404 29.88 22.16 -9.46
N SER A 405 30.62 21.49 -8.57
CA SER A 405 31.63 20.49 -8.96
C SER A 405 31.02 19.13 -9.31
N ALA A 406 30.03 18.67 -8.54
CA ALA A 406 29.42 17.35 -8.69
C ALA A 406 28.34 17.31 -9.78
N GLY A 407 27.73 18.45 -10.12
CA GLY A 407 26.59 18.53 -11.06
C GLY A 407 26.87 17.95 -12.45
N SER A 408 28.07 18.16 -12.99
CA SER A 408 28.46 17.59 -14.29
C SER A 408 28.57 16.06 -14.27
N GLY A 409 29.01 15.49 -13.13
CA GLY A 409 29.05 14.05 -12.90
C GLY A 409 27.64 13.46 -12.80
N TYR A 410 26.75 14.10 -12.04
CA TYR A 410 25.34 13.70 -11.97
C TYR A 410 24.66 13.76 -13.36
N GLY A 411 24.93 14.81 -14.14
CA GLY A 411 24.41 14.92 -15.50
C GLY A 411 24.87 13.79 -16.42
N LEU A 412 26.14 13.38 -16.33
CA LEU A 412 26.65 12.24 -17.08
C LEU A 412 26.04 10.91 -16.62
N ALA A 413 25.90 10.73 -15.31
CA ALA A 413 25.28 9.53 -14.73
C ALA A 413 23.80 9.40 -15.13
N LEU A 414 23.05 10.50 -15.12
CA LEU A 414 21.67 10.55 -15.63
C LEU A 414 21.62 10.20 -17.13
N ALA A 415 22.49 10.80 -17.94
CA ALA A 415 22.55 10.48 -19.37
C ALA A 415 22.88 9.00 -19.62
N ALA A 416 23.77 8.40 -18.82
CA ALA A 416 24.07 6.98 -18.89
C ALA A 416 22.86 6.12 -18.50
N ARG A 417 22.16 6.45 -17.39
CA ARG A 417 20.94 5.77 -16.97
C ARG A 417 19.84 5.82 -18.03
N THR A 418 19.71 6.92 -18.76
CA THR A 418 18.71 7.07 -19.81
C THR A 418 19.09 6.35 -21.11
N LEU A 419 20.35 6.45 -21.55
CA LEU A 419 20.75 5.97 -22.88
C LEU A 419 21.20 4.50 -22.91
N VAL A 420 21.65 3.97 -21.77
CA VAL A 420 22.12 2.58 -21.63
C VAL A 420 21.65 1.97 -20.29
N PRO A 421 20.33 1.97 -20.01
CA PRO A 421 19.77 1.57 -18.71
C PRO A 421 20.23 0.17 -18.28
N GLY A 422 20.16 -0.83 -19.16
CA GLY A 422 20.57 -2.20 -18.85
C GLY A 422 22.03 -2.32 -18.38
N ARG A 423 22.97 -1.67 -19.05
CA ARG A 423 24.40 -1.71 -18.63
C ARG A 423 24.65 -1.01 -17.30
N VAL A 424 23.88 0.05 -17.01
CA VAL A 424 23.97 0.73 -15.72
C VAL A 424 23.37 -0.15 -14.63
N SER A 425 22.25 -0.83 -14.92
CA SER A 425 21.64 -1.82 -14.03
C SER A 425 22.61 -2.95 -13.73
N ASP A 426 23.20 -3.59 -14.75
CA ASP A 426 24.16 -4.69 -14.57
C ASP A 426 25.35 -4.26 -13.70
N LEU A 427 25.88 -3.06 -13.94
CA LEU A 427 27.03 -2.53 -13.20
C LEU A 427 26.70 -2.15 -11.75
N LEU A 428 25.49 -1.65 -11.51
CA LEU A 428 24.99 -1.39 -10.16
C LEU A 428 24.70 -2.70 -9.43
N GLY A 429 24.02 -3.65 -10.08
CA GLY A 429 23.75 -4.99 -9.55
C GLY A 429 25.04 -5.70 -9.14
N THR A 430 26.08 -5.70 -9.99
CA THR A 430 27.37 -6.31 -9.64
C THR A 430 28.05 -5.63 -8.43
N ALA A 431 27.76 -4.36 -8.18
CA ALA A 431 28.28 -3.64 -7.02
C ALA A 431 27.46 -3.91 -5.76
N ASP A 432 26.16 -4.15 -5.90
CA ASP A 432 25.27 -4.56 -4.81
C ASP A 432 25.50 -6.03 -4.44
N ASP A 433 25.73 -6.93 -5.41
CA ASP A 433 26.17 -8.33 -5.21
C ASP A 433 27.50 -8.45 -4.42
N ALA A 434 28.29 -7.37 -4.35
CA ALA A 434 29.52 -7.34 -3.56
C ALA A 434 29.27 -7.18 -2.05
N VAL A 435 28.04 -6.89 -1.66
CA VAL A 435 27.58 -6.71 -0.28
C VAL A 435 26.61 -7.87 0.03
N PRO A 436 27.02 -8.84 0.86
CA PRO A 436 26.17 -9.97 1.21
C PRO A 436 24.83 -9.54 1.78
N ASP A 437 23.74 -10.15 1.33
CA ASP A 437 22.43 -9.90 1.92
C ASP A 437 22.29 -10.56 3.29
N ASN A 438 21.40 -10.01 4.12
CA ASN A 438 21.24 -10.47 5.50
C ASN A 438 20.91 -11.97 5.57
N HIS A 439 20.09 -12.47 4.64
CA HIS A 439 19.68 -13.87 4.61
C HIS A 439 20.86 -14.83 4.32
N GLU A 440 21.96 -14.36 3.72
CA GLU A 440 23.13 -15.18 3.41
C GLU A 440 23.98 -15.53 4.65
N PHE A 441 23.91 -14.70 5.70
CA PHE A 441 24.74 -14.86 6.89
C PHE A 441 23.97 -14.79 8.21
N CYS A 442 22.67 -14.49 8.17
CA CYS A 442 21.80 -14.47 9.35
C CYS A 442 20.70 -15.51 9.27
N ASP A 443 20.46 -16.16 10.40
CA ASP A 443 19.26 -16.98 10.63
C ASP A 443 18.24 -16.22 11.47
N GLN A 444 16.97 -16.59 11.30
CA GLN A 444 15.88 -16.06 12.11
C GLN A 444 15.74 -16.86 13.40
N VAL A 445 15.54 -16.16 14.52
CA VAL A 445 15.26 -16.80 15.81
C VAL A 445 13.81 -17.30 15.85
N VAL A 446 13.57 -18.50 15.30
CA VAL A 446 12.25 -19.13 15.20
C VAL A 446 11.87 -19.90 16.46
N HIS A 447 12.84 -20.48 17.19
CA HIS A 447 12.56 -21.22 18.42
C HIS A 447 12.38 -20.28 19.62
N HIS A 448 11.37 -20.55 20.45
CA HIS A 448 11.08 -19.80 21.66
C HIS A 448 12.31 -19.69 22.60
N GLN A 449 12.72 -18.47 22.91
CA GLN A 449 13.91 -18.18 23.72
C GLN A 449 13.64 -18.01 25.23
N HIS A 450 12.36 -18.08 25.65
CA HIS A 450 11.95 -17.73 27.01
C HIS A 450 12.36 -16.32 27.44
N SER A 451 12.47 -15.41 26.48
CA SER A 451 12.70 -13.98 26.63
C SER A 451 11.60 -13.20 25.93
N TYR A 452 11.49 -11.91 26.27
CA TYR A 452 10.48 -11.00 25.73
C TYR A 452 11.15 -9.72 25.24
N ALA A 453 10.67 -9.18 24.13
CA ALA A 453 11.00 -7.84 23.64
C ALA A 453 9.74 -6.98 23.76
N GLY A 454 9.75 -6.03 24.70
CA GLY A 454 8.50 -5.40 25.13
C GLY A 454 7.57 -6.46 25.73
N ASP A 455 6.36 -6.54 25.19
CA ASP A 455 5.34 -7.51 25.61
C ASP A 455 5.31 -8.79 24.74
N LEU A 456 6.14 -8.86 23.69
CA LEU A 456 6.14 -9.99 22.73
C LEU A 456 7.17 -11.07 23.11
N PRO A 457 6.80 -12.36 23.14
CA PRO A 457 7.75 -13.46 23.28
C PRO A 457 8.69 -13.55 22.07
N VAL A 458 9.97 -13.86 22.31
CA VAL A 458 10.96 -14.05 21.24
C VAL A 458 10.93 -15.50 20.74
N GLY A 459 10.62 -15.67 19.45
CA GLY A 459 10.43 -16.97 18.80
C GLY A 459 9.12 -17.67 19.20
N LEU A 460 8.88 -18.84 18.59
CA LEU A 460 7.64 -19.61 18.69
C LEU A 460 7.84 -20.92 19.45
N THR A 461 6.83 -21.31 20.22
CA THR A 461 6.76 -22.64 20.87
C THR A 461 6.43 -23.72 19.84
N ASP A 462 6.77 -24.98 20.15
CA ASP A 462 6.53 -26.08 19.20
C ASP A 462 5.03 -26.28 18.92
N ASP A 463 4.16 -26.10 19.91
CA ASP A 463 2.70 -26.13 19.74
C ASP A 463 2.23 -25.06 18.73
N GLU A 464 2.71 -23.82 18.87
CA GLU A 464 2.37 -22.70 17.97
C GLU A 464 2.84 -22.95 16.54
N LYS A 465 4.07 -23.47 16.37
CA LYS A 465 4.61 -23.83 15.06
C LYS A 465 3.73 -24.86 14.35
N VAL A 466 3.31 -25.90 15.07
CA VAL A 466 2.44 -26.95 14.53
C VAL A 466 1.07 -26.39 14.17
N GLU A 467 0.49 -25.52 15.00
CA GLU A 467 -0.78 -24.85 14.69
C GLU A 467 -0.68 -23.98 13.43
N TYR A 468 0.36 -23.15 13.30
CA TYR A 468 0.52 -22.29 12.12
C TYR A 468 0.71 -23.10 10.83
N ALA A 469 1.56 -24.13 10.85
CA ALA A 469 1.76 -24.99 9.69
C ALA A 469 0.47 -25.77 9.33
N ALA A 470 -0.23 -26.34 10.31
CA ALA A 470 -1.48 -27.07 10.09
C ALA A 470 -2.57 -26.16 9.51
N ASN A 471 -2.69 -24.92 10.02
CA ASN A 471 -3.63 -23.94 9.51
C ASN A 471 -3.30 -23.53 8.07
N ALA A 472 -2.01 -23.30 7.77
CA ALA A 472 -1.57 -22.98 6.41
C ALA A 472 -1.96 -24.11 5.43
N PHE A 473 -1.66 -25.37 5.77
CA PHE A 473 -1.93 -26.53 4.92
C PHE A 473 -3.43 -26.77 4.74
N GLY A 474 -4.20 -26.61 5.82
CA GLY A 474 -5.65 -26.76 5.79
C GLY A 474 -6.36 -25.70 4.94
N LEU A 475 -5.90 -24.45 4.99
CA LEU A 475 -6.44 -23.36 4.17
C LEU A 475 -6.07 -23.49 2.69
N MET A 476 -4.89 -24.01 2.37
CA MET A 476 -4.47 -24.29 0.99
C MET A 476 -5.13 -25.54 0.41
N GLY A 477 -5.72 -26.39 1.24
CA GLY A 477 -6.38 -27.62 0.81
C GLY A 477 -5.41 -28.71 0.34
N TRP A 478 -4.23 -28.79 0.96
CA TRP A 478 -3.21 -29.76 0.55
C TRP A 478 -3.60 -31.21 0.83
N GLU A 479 -3.53 -32.02 -0.22
CA GLU A 479 -3.73 -33.47 -0.16
C GLU A 479 -2.44 -34.25 -0.41
N GLU A 480 -1.52 -33.69 -1.22
CA GLU A 480 -0.23 -34.27 -1.56
C GLU A 480 0.87 -33.20 -1.52
N PHE A 481 2.11 -33.63 -1.25
CA PHE A 481 3.28 -32.74 -1.14
C PHE A 481 4.28 -33.06 -2.25
N GLY A 482 4.77 -32.05 -2.96
CA GLY A 482 5.88 -32.14 -3.93
C GLY A 482 7.22 -32.46 -3.26
N ARG A 483 8.28 -32.71 -4.04
CA ARG A 483 9.64 -32.88 -3.48
C ARG A 483 10.21 -31.56 -2.98
N LEU A 484 9.89 -30.48 -3.67
CA LEU A 484 10.15 -29.11 -3.27
C LEU A 484 8.82 -28.39 -3.03
N VAL A 485 8.74 -27.67 -1.91
CA VAL A 485 7.63 -26.78 -1.59
C VAL A 485 8.20 -25.41 -1.29
N VAL A 486 7.89 -24.40 -2.11
CA VAL A 486 8.42 -23.06 -1.97
C VAL A 486 7.36 -22.14 -1.37
N PHE A 487 7.64 -21.51 -0.24
CA PHE A 487 6.86 -20.37 0.25
C PHE A 487 7.46 -19.09 -0.32
N THR A 488 6.72 -18.43 -1.20
CA THR A 488 7.16 -17.25 -1.93
C THR A 488 6.44 -16.01 -1.41
N GLY A 489 7.09 -15.32 -0.46
CA GLY A 489 6.71 -13.96 -0.11
C GLY A 489 6.93 -13.03 -1.31
N HIS A 490 6.41 -11.81 -1.26
CA HIS A 490 6.72 -10.84 -2.32
C HIS A 490 7.22 -9.53 -1.76
N ALA A 491 8.00 -8.87 -2.59
CA ALA A 491 8.46 -7.51 -2.40
C ALA A 491 8.31 -6.76 -3.72
N SER A 492 8.75 -5.51 -3.71
CA SER A 492 8.87 -4.69 -4.89
C SER A 492 10.19 -3.93 -4.84
N GLU A 493 10.70 -3.61 -6.02
CA GLU A 493 11.81 -2.67 -6.13
C GLU A 493 11.30 -1.37 -6.75
N THR A 494 11.73 -0.23 -6.20
CA THR A 494 11.49 1.08 -6.81
C THR A 494 12.70 1.99 -6.65
N ALA A 495 12.78 3.00 -7.51
CA ALA A 495 13.82 4.02 -7.42
C ALA A 495 13.20 5.39 -7.11
N ASN A 496 13.51 5.95 -5.94
CA ASN A 496 13.08 7.29 -5.52
C ASN A 496 11.54 7.44 -5.52
N ASN A 497 10.84 6.45 -5.00
CA ASN A 497 9.40 6.48 -4.83
C ASN A 497 9.07 6.67 -3.34
N PRO A 498 8.43 7.78 -2.94
CA PRO A 498 7.97 7.93 -1.56
C PRO A 498 6.90 6.90 -1.20
N TYR A 499 6.20 6.30 -2.16
CA TYR A 499 5.16 5.29 -1.93
C TYR A 499 5.67 3.86 -2.16
N ASP A 500 6.94 3.58 -1.86
CA ASP A 500 7.53 2.24 -2.05
C ASP A 500 6.78 1.17 -1.25
N SER A 501 6.45 1.43 0.01
CA SER A 501 5.70 0.51 0.88
C SER A 501 4.33 0.10 0.31
N SER A 502 3.72 0.95 -0.52
CA SER A 502 2.43 0.64 -1.17
C SER A 502 2.54 -0.44 -2.25
N LEU A 503 3.76 -0.76 -2.68
CA LEU A 503 4.06 -1.78 -3.67
C LEU A 503 4.60 -3.06 -3.02
N ASP A 504 4.96 -3.03 -1.75
CA ASP A 504 5.27 -4.23 -0.99
C ASP A 504 3.99 -4.95 -0.54
N CYS A 505 4.11 -5.92 0.37
CA CYS A 505 3.01 -6.78 0.75
C CYS A 505 2.06 -6.08 1.72
N GLY A 506 0.83 -5.81 1.27
CA GLY A 506 -0.23 -5.27 2.14
C GLY A 506 -0.59 -6.20 3.31
N ALA A 507 -0.42 -7.52 3.15
CA ALA A 507 -0.59 -8.48 4.24
C ALA A 507 0.57 -8.49 5.25
N CYS A 508 1.68 -7.82 4.93
CA CYS A 508 2.83 -7.59 5.81
C CYS A 508 2.98 -6.10 6.15
N ALA A 509 1.86 -5.37 6.21
CA ALA A 509 1.81 -3.93 6.53
C ALA A 509 2.71 -3.03 5.65
N GLY A 510 2.84 -3.37 4.36
CA GLY A 510 3.66 -2.60 3.42
C GLY A 510 5.15 -2.91 3.48
N HIS A 511 5.51 -4.09 4.00
CA HIS A 511 6.89 -4.60 4.03
C HIS A 511 7.08 -5.86 3.18
N PRO A 512 8.33 -6.22 2.83
CA PRO A 512 8.65 -7.47 2.13
C PRO A 512 8.13 -8.73 2.85
N GLY A 513 7.64 -9.69 2.07
CA GLY A 513 7.13 -10.98 2.59
C GLY A 513 8.19 -12.08 2.76
N GLY A 514 9.42 -11.90 2.26
CA GLY A 514 10.51 -12.87 2.38
C GLY A 514 10.79 -13.32 3.82
N PRO A 515 10.80 -12.41 4.83
CA PRO A 515 10.97 -12.81 6.22
C PRO A 515 9.92 -13.82 6.72
N ASN A 516 8.64 -13.63 6.39
CA ASN A 516 7.57 -14.56 6.80
C ASN A 516 7.71 -15.92 6.10
N ALA A 517 8.08 -15.92 4.82
CA ALA A 517 8.34 -17.14 4.06
C ALA A 517 9.47 -17.97 4.70
N ARG A 518 10.55 -17.31 5.13
CA ARG A 518 11.68 -17.96 5.84
C ARG A 518 11.25 -18.59 7.15
N VAL A 519 10.42 -17.91 7.96
CA VAL A 519 9.91 -18.48 9.21
C VAL A 519 9.05 -19.71 8.94
N LEU A 520 8.10 -19.65 7.99
CA LEU A 520 7.24 -20.80 7.70
C LEU A 520 8.04 -21.98 7.12
N ALA A 521 8.99 -21.73 6.22
CA ALA A 521 9.86 -22.78 5.69
C ALA A 521 10.69 -23.45 6.81
N ALA A 522 11.25 -22.66 7.73
CA ALA A 522 11.99 -23.18 8.89
C ALA A 522 11.08 -24.03 9.81
N ILE A 523 9.86 -23.59 10.06
CA ILE A 523 8.85 -24.33 10.82
C ILE A 523 8.54 -25.67 10.16
N CYS A 524 8.24 -25.67 8.86
CA CYS A 524 7.87 -26.88 8.12
C CYS A 524 9.04 -27.86 7.94
N ASN A 525 10.28 -27.40 8.08
CA ASN A 525 11.47 -28.24 8.09
C ASN A 525 11.85 -28.80 9.47
N ASP A 526 11.25 -28.33 10.57
CA ASP A 526 11.49 -28.86 11.92
C ASP A 526 10.94 -30.29 12.05
N GLU A 527 11.81 -31.24 12.38
CA GLU A 527 11.45 -32.66 12.49
C GLU A 527 10.41 -32.94 13.59
N THR A 528 10.37 -32.13 14.65
CA THR A 528 9.34 -32.23 15.70
C THR A 528 7.98 -31.82 15.13
N VAL A 529 7.96 -30.71 14.38
CA VAL A 529 6.75 -30.19 13.73
C VAL A 529 6.24 -31.19 12.69
N LYS A 530 7.10 -31.74 11.83
CA LYS A 530 6.72 -32.78 10.85
C LYS A 530 6.11 -34.00 11.51
N ALA A 531 6.67 -34.46 12.62
CA ALA A 531 6.13 -35.62 13.35
C ALA A 531 4.71 -35.35 13.88
N GLU A 532 4.47 -34.17 14.45
CA GLU A 532 3.14 -33.81 14.95
C GLU A 532 2.12 -33.51 13.84
N LEU A 533 2.57 -32.92 12.72
CA LEU A 533 1.72 -32.72 11.53
C LEU A 533 1.23 -34.06 10.95
N ARG A 534 2.09 -35.09 10.95
CA ARG A 534 1.69 -36.47 10.59
C ARG A 534 0.62 -37.01 11.52
N ASP A 535 0.74 -36.78 12.83
CA ASP A 535 -0.28 -37.18 13.80
C ASP A 535 -1.63 -36.45 13.60
N ARG A 536 -1.60 -35.25 12.99
CA ARG A 536 -2.78 -34.46 12.59
C ARG A 536 -3.34 -34.84 11.21
N GLY A 537 -2.72 -35.77 10.49
CA GLY A 537 -3.19 -36.26 9.20
C GLY A 537 -2.52 -35.65 7.97
N PHE A 538 -1.47 -34.83 8.15
CA PHE A 538 -0.66 -34.33 7.04
C PHE A 538 0.50 -35.29 6.78
N ASP A 539 0.39 -36.16 5.76
CA ASP A 539 1.44 -37.12 5.42
C ASP A 539 2.51 -36.45 4.54
N ILE A 540 3.51 -35.84 5.19
CA ILE A 540 4.65 -35.20 4.53
C ILE A 540 5.72 -36.26 4.19
N PRO A 541 6.00 -36.53 2.90
CA PRO A 541 7.07 -37.44 2.48
C PRO A 541 8.44 -37.04 3.04
N GLU A 542 9.28 -38.02 3.38
CA GLU A 542 10.62 -37.79 3.96
C GLU A 542 11.57 -37.02 3.02
N ASP A 543 11.31 -37.06 1.71
CA ASP A 543 12.07 -36.34 0.69
C ASP A 543 11.44 -34.97 0.33
N THR A 544 10.48 -34.48 1.11
CA THR A 544 9.93 -33.13 0.96
C THR A 544 10.79 -32.12 1.69
N VAL A 545 11.23 -31.09 0.98
CA VAL A 545 11.97 -29.95 1.55
C VAL A 545 11.19 -28.67 1.30
N PHE A 546 11.00 -27.90 2.38
CA PHE A 546 10.38 -26.58 2.30
C PHE A 546 11.46 -25.53 2.07
N VAL A 547 11.24 -24.62 1.14
CA VAL A 547 12.19 -23.57 0.76
C VAL A 547 11.47 -22.24 0.85
N ALA A 548 12.16 -21.20 1.30
CA ALA A 548 11.62 -19.85 1.25
C ALA A 548 12.09 -19.15 -0.03
N GLY A 549 11.28 -18.25 -0.55
CA GLY A 549 11.67 -17.37 -1.63
C GLY A 549 10.96 -16.02 -1.56
N GLU A 550 11.42 -15.10 -2.39
CA GLU A 550 10.85 -13.77 -2.52
C GLU A 550 10.66 -13.41 -3.99
N HIS A 551 9.42 -13.10 -4.35
CA HIS A 551 9.02 -12.62 -5.66
C HIS A 551 9.09 -11.10 -5.69
N ASN A 552 9.97 -10.54 -6.52
CA ASN A 552 9.98 -9.13 -6.83
C ASN A 552 8.90 -8.84 -7.88
N THR A 553 7.75 -8.33 -7.42
CA THR A 553 6.60 -7.99 -8.29
C THR A 553 6.89 -6.90 -9.31
N THR A 554 8.01 -6.17 -9.18
CA THR A 554 8.45 -5.17 -10.15
C THR A 554 9.21 -5.81 -11.31
N THR A 555 9.93 -6.91 -11.10
CA THR A 555 10.85 -7.49 -12.10
C THR A 555 10.50 -8.93 -12.49
N ASP A 556 9.47 -9.49 -11.86
CA ASP A 556 9.05 -10.90 -11.90
C ASP A 556 10.21 -11.88 -11.52
N GLU A 557 11.23 -11.38 -10.83
CA GLU A 557 12.34 -12.18 -10.33
C GLU A 557 11.94 -12.92 -9.05
N ILE A 558 12.31 -14.18 -8.94
CA ILE A 558 12.08 -14.98 -7.74
C ILE A 558 13.43 -15.43 -7.22
N GLU A 559 13.81 -14.88 -6.08
CA GLU A 559 14.99 -15.31 -5.34
C GLU A 559 14.61 -16.48 -4.42
N LEU A 560 15.39 -17.56 -4.43
CA LEU A 560 15.19 -18.72 -3.57
C LEU A 560 16.26 -18.71 -2.47
N TYR A 561 15.83 -18.75 -1.22
CA TYR A 561 16.69 -18.85 -0.04
C TYR A 561 17.01 -20.34 0.23
N ASP A 562 17.98 -20.88 -0.50
CA ASP A 562 18.27 -22.33 -0.57
C ASP A 562 19.44 -22.81 0.29
N GLY A 563 19.95 -21.97 1.22
CA GLY A 563 21.14 -22.27 2.02
C GLY A 563 21.08 -23.58 2.83
N ASP A 564 19.88 -23.99 3.23
CA ASP A 564 19.64 -25.21 4.02
C ASP A 564 19.16 -26.42 3.19
N VAL A 565 19.06 -26.28 1.86
CA VAL A 565 18.54 -27.35 1.02
C VAL A 565 19.58 -28.49 0.86
N PRO A 566 19.21 -29.76 1.13
CA PRO A 566 20.14 -30.87 0.99
C PRO A 566 20.65 -31.08 -0.45
N GLU A 567 21.88 -31.58 -0.60
CA GLU A 567 22.47 -31.93 -1.91
C GLU A 567 21.61 -32.90 -2.75
N SER A 568 20.74 -33.69 -2.11
CA SER A 568 19.80 -34.59 -2.80
C SER A 568 18.77 -33.88 -3.68
N HIS A 569 18.58 -32.58 -3.47
CA HIS A 569 17.60 -31.74 -4.17
C HIS A 569 18.26 -30.70 -5.09
N ALA A 570 19.59 -30.75 -5.25
CA ALA A 570 20.32 -29.78 -6.07
C ALA A 570 19.86 -29.77 -7.54
N GLU A 571 19.60 -30.95 -8.12
CA GLU A 571 19.09 -31.04 -9.50
C GLU A 571 17.66 -30.47 -9.61
N ASP A 572 16.82 -30.67 -8.60
CA ASP A 572 15.45 -30.14 -8.56
C ASP A 572 15.47 -28.60 -8.46
N LEU A 573 16.36 -28.03 -7.65
CA LEU A 573 16.55 -26.58 -7.52
C LEU A 573 17.10 -25.95 -8.79
N ASP A 574 18.10 -26.57 -9.43
CA ASP A 574 18.68 -26.05 -10.68
C ASP A 574 17.64 -26.03 -11.80
N GLN A 575 16.79 -27.05 -11.87
CA GLN A 575 15.68 -27.11 -12.81
C GLN A 575 14.65 -26.02 -12.51
N LEU A 576 14.22 -25.89 -11.25
CA LEU A 576 13.27 -24.87 -10.83
C LEU A 576 13.78 -23.45 -11.15
N ARG A 577 15.06 -23.15 -10.89
CA ARG A 577 15.68 -21.86 -11.24
C ARG A 577 15.63 -21.57 -12.73
N ALA A 578 15.92 -22.59 -13.56
CA ALA A 578 15.86 -22.44 -15.01
C ALA A 578 14.44 -22.14 -15.49
N ASP A 579 13.45 -22.83 -14.93
CA ASP A 579 12.04 -22.66 -15.29
C ASP A 579 11.47 -21.33 -14.79
N LEU A 580 11.86 -20.87 -13.60
CA LEU A 580 11.52 -19.53 -13.09
C LEU A 580 12.10 -18.43 -13.97
N ALA A 581 13.32 -18.59 -14.50
CA ALA A 581 13.91 -17.63 -15.43
C ALA A 581 13.14 -17.54 -16.75
N VAL A 582 12.66 -18.68 -17.28
CA VAL A 582 11.80 -18.73 -18.47
C VAL A 582 10.44 -18.10 -18.17
N ALA A 583 9.84 -18.43 -17.02
CA ALA A 583 8.57 -17.86 -16.59
C ALA A 583 8.65 -16.33 -16.44
N ARG A 584 9.75 -15.80 -15.89
CA ARG A 584 10.04 -14.36 -15.81
C ARG A 584 10.10 -13.71 -17.19
N GLU A 585 10.78 -14.33 -18.16
CA GLU A 585 10.85 -13.77 -19.53
C GLU A 585 9.46 -13.67 -20.16
N HIS A 586 8.62 -14.69 -19.98
CA HIS A 586 7.25 -14.70 -20.49
C HIS A 586 6.33 -13.71 -19.76
N ALA A 587 6.45 -13.61 -18.44
CA ALA A 587 5.72 -12.63 -17.64
C ALA A 587 6.06 -11.19 -18.07
N ALA A 588 7.35 -10.89 -18.24
CA ALA A 588 7.81 -9.60 -18.71
C ALA A 588 7.30 -9.28 -20.13
N ALA A 589 7.26 -10.28 -21.02
CA ALA A 589 6.73 -10.12 -22.37
C ALA A 589 5.22 -9.80 -22.35
N GLU A 590 4.43 -10.53 -21.56
CA GLU A 590 2.99 -10.27 -21.40
C GLU A 590 2.73 -8.85 -20.90
N ARG A 591 3.41 -8.41 -19.83
CA ARG A 591 3.27 -7.05 -19.30
C ARG A 591 3.67 -5.97 -20.31
N ALA A 592 4.70 -6.22 -21.13
CA ALA A 592 5.14 -5.27 -22.15
C ALA A 592 4.09 -5.09 -23.26
N GLU A 593 3.37 -6.15 -23.62
CA GLU A 593 2.26 -6.07 -24.58
C GLU A 593 1.12 -5.20 -24.05
N THR A 594 0.74 -5.37 -22.77
CA THR A 594 -0.31 -4.55 -22.13
C THR A 594 0.05 -3.06 -22.06
N MET A 595 1.34 -2.72 -22.05
CA MET A 595 1.83 -1.34 -22.05
C MET A 595 1.97 -0.73 -23.46
N GLY A 596 1.53 -1.41 -24.52
CA GLY A 596 1.57 -0.91 -25.89
C GLY A 596 2.94 -0.97 -26.57
N ALA A 597 3.89 -1.77 -26.05
CA ALA A 597 5.23 -1.91 -26.62
C ALA A 597 5.29 -2.80 -27.89
N GLY A 598 4.18 -3.42 -28.29
CA GLY A 598 4.09 -4.36 -29.42
C GLY A 598 4.34 -3.79 -30.83
N GLY A 599 4.78 -2.53 -30.96
CA GLY A 599 4.92 -1.82 -32.24
C GLY A 599 6.33 -1.70 -32.84
N SER A 600 7.41 -2.15 -32.18
CA SER A 600 8.78 -1.98 -32.72
C SER A 600 9.58 -3.28 -32.78
N ALA A 601 10.02 -3.61 -33.99
CA ALA A 601 10.62 -4.87 -34.38
C ALA A 601 11.96 -5.22 -33.68
N ALA A 602 12.09 -6.51 -33.34
CA ALA A 602 13.30 -7.32 -33.46
C ALA A 602 14.65 -6.65 -33.09
N SER A 603 14.87 -6.49 -31.79
CA SER A 603 16.20 -6.56 -31.17
C SER A 603 16.03 -7.22 -29.80
N SER A 604 17.00 -8.06 -29.40
CA SER A 604 17.05 -8.82 -28.14
C SER A 604 16.36 -8.15 -26.95
N PRO A 605 15.66 -8.92 -26.09
CA PRO A 605 14.84 -8.34 -25.03
C PRO A 605 15.73 -7.44 -24.16
N PRO A 606 15.47 -6.13 -24.08
CA PRO A 606 16.04 -5.36 -23.00
C PRO A 606 15.43 -5.91 -21.72
N THR A 607 16.27 -6.22 -20.73
CA THR A 607 15.85 -6.30 -19.32
C THR A 607 15.23 -4.93 -19.00
N MET A 608 13.92 -4.83 -19.21
CA MET A 608 13.17 -3.61 -18.96
C MET A 608 12.81 -3.67 -17.49
N THR A 609 13.78 -3.32 -16.63
CA THR A 609 13.50 -2.96 -15.24
C THR A 609 12.34 -1.99 -15.29
N MET A 610 11.23 -2.34 -14.64
CA MET A 610 10.04 -1.50 -14.59
C MET A 610 10.39 -0.18 -13.92
N TYR A 611 10.80 0.81 -14.72
CA TYR A 611 10.63 2.21 -14.37
C TYR A 611 9.15 2.51 -14.53
N GLY A 612 8.35 1.97 -13.61
CA GLY A 612 7.02 2.45 -13.34
C GLY A 612 7.14 3.85 -12.76
N THR A 613 7.46 4.85 -13.59
CA THR A 613 7.04 6.22 -13.29
C THR A 613 5.53 6.26 -13.46
N ARG A 614 4.80 5.74 -12.46
CA ARG A 614 3.53 6.34 -12.09
C ARG A 614 3.90 7.73 -11.63
N SER A 615 3.74 8.66 -12.55
CA SER A 615 3.98 10.07 -12.30
C SER A 615 2.85 10.59 -11.43
N VAL A 616 2.95 10.35 -10.12
CA VAL A 616 2.21 11.15 -9.15
C VAL A 616 2.95 12.48 -9.08
N TRP A 617 2.68 13.34 -10.08
CA TRP A 617 3.00 14.76 -9.97
C TRP A 617 2.03 15.37 -8.95
N ALA A 618 2.30 15.14 -7.67
CA ALA A 618 1.89 16.08 -6.64
C ALA A 618 2.85 17.28 -6.72
N SER A 619 2.59 18.19 -7.66
CA SER A 619 2.98 19.60 -7.57
C SER A 619 2.44 20.40 -8.75
N ARG A 620 1.32 21.08 -8.50
CA ARG A 620 1.34 22.54 -8.36
C ARG A 620 0.18 23.04 -7.51
#